data_AF-A0A950U635-F1
#
_entry.id   AF-A0A950U635-F1
#
_cell.length_a   1.000
_cell.length_b   1.000
_cell.length_c   1.000
_cell.angle_alpha   90.00
_cell.angle_beta   90.00
_cell.angle_gamma   90.00
#
_symmetry.space_group_name_H-M   'P 1'
#
loop_
_entity.id
_entity.type
_entity.pdbx_description
1 polymer ?
#
loop_
_entity_poly.entity_id
_entity_poly.type
_entity_poly.pdbx_seq_one_letter_code
_entity_poly.pdbx_strand_id
1 'polypeptide(L)'
;PVTYVRVYAATPAAVTYGYTAGYAMGFVSAGVMVYGTGYYYPPVVIPGPIPVYYPYPYSYAGNVWYNTSNGGWTRGGTIYGPYGGAATGGTYYNPSTGAWASGGAIYGPNGGVGGFSAYNPTTGGYARGSASWSSSGGSANANWYNPRTGVTGSTNQNWNPYSRTGSSTFRGPSQTVNTRSGSNAQGSAGAFSSSTGAEGAGYRAASGNRGGAVKTQGGDVYAGHDGNVYQHTSGGWSKWNNGGWQSVTTPTRSTEPASLGGAQRGSGEPMERQTYGQLEQDRQARFAGGGASRFGGFREGGGGRFRR
;
A
#
# COMPACT_ATOMS: atom_id res chain seq x y z
N PRO A 1 -11.68 -34.35 52.02
CA PRO A 1 -11.72 -33.13 52.85
C PRO A 1 -10.68 -32.10 52.40
N VAL A 2 -11.03 -31.16 51.51
CA VAL A 2 -10.10 -30.08 51.12
C VAL A 2 -10.87 -28.78 50.85
N THR A 3 -11.17 -28.06 51.92
CA THR A 3 -11.57 -26.65 51.91
C THR A 3 -10.74 -25.95 52.97
N TYR A 4 -9.61 -25.36 52.58
CA TYR A 4 -8.78 -24.56 53.49
C TYR A 4 -9.36 -23.14 53.59
N VAL A 5 -10.55 -23.02 54.17
CA VAL A 5 -11.11 -21.75 54.64
C VAL A 5 -10.98 -21.74 56.16
N ARG A 6 -10.23 -20.79 56.68
CA ARG A 6 -10.05 -20.59 58.13
C ARG A 6 -10.83 -19.35 58.55
N VAL A 7 -11.86 -19.53 59.36
CA VAL A 7 -12.55 -18.41 60.01
C VAL A 7 -11.65 -17.89 61.12
N TYR A 8 -11.32 -16.60 61.07
CA TYR A 8 -10.50 -15.91 62.07
C TYR A 8 -11.34 -15.25 63.16
N ALA A 9 -12.53 -14.76 62.80
CA ALA A 9 -13.46 -14.15 63.74
C ALA A 9 -14.89 -14.27 63.21
N ALA A 10 -15.86 -14.38 64.12
CA ALA A 10 -17.28 -14.35 63.77
C ALA A 10 -18.05 -13.54 64.82
N THR A 11 -18.93 -12.67 64.33
CA THR A 11 -19.91 -11.92 65.10
C THR A 11 -21.29 -12.18 64.51
N PRO A 12 -22.41 -11.88 65.20
CA PRO A 12 -23.75 -12.02 64.63
C PRO A 12 -23.98 -11.25 63.32
N ALA A 13 -23.17 -10.22 63.04
CA ALA A 13 -23.29 -9.36 61.87
C ALA A 13 -22.23 -9.61 60.77
N ALA A 14 -21.12 -10.30 61.08
CA ALA A 14 -20.02 -10.49 60.13
C ALA A 14 -19.10 -11.66 60.49
N VAL A 15 -18.53 -12.32 59.47
CA VAL A 15 -17.51 -13.36 59.61
C VAL A 15 -16.24 -12.94 58.86
N THR A 16 -15.11 -12.92 59.56
CA THR A 16 -13.77 -12.73 58.99
C THR A 16 -13.15 -14.10 58.74
N TYR A 17 -12.79 -14.38 57.50
CA TYR A 17 -12.17 -15.64 57.11
C TYR A 17 -11.01 -15.42 56.14
N GLY A 18 -10.08 -16.37 56.09
CA GLY A 18 -9.01 -16.45 55.10
C GLY A 18 -9.06 -17.77 54.36
N TYR A 19 -8.56 -17.77 53.13
CA TYR A 19 -8.49 -18.95 52.28
C TYR A 19 -7.14 -18.97 51.56
N THR A 20 -6.68 -20.15 51.16
CA THR A 20 -5.46 -20.26 50.36
C THR A 20 -5.69 -19.67 48.97
N ALA A 21 -4.81 -18.76 48.54
CA ALA A 21 -4.96 -17.95 47.32
C ALA A 21 -5.15 -18.75 46.01
N GLY A 22 -4.82 -20.06 46.02
CA GLY A 22 -5.03 -20.97 44.90
C GLY A 22 -6.49 -21.08 44.43
N TYR A 23 -7.49 -20.79 45.28
CA TYR A 23 -8.90 -20.79 44.86
C TYR A 23 -9.33 -19.53 44.10
N ALA A 24 -8.55 -18.44 44.15
CA ALA A 24 -8.83 -17.21 43.43
C ALA A 24 -8.01 -17.10 42.13
N MET A 25 -7.34 -18.19 41.71
CA MET A 25 -6.48 -18.22 40.52
C MET A 25 -5.35 -17.17 40.55
N GLY A 26 -4.95 -16.68 41.73
CA GLY A 26 -3.97 -15.61 41.86
C GLY A 26 -3.21 -15.66 43.18
N PHE A 27 -1.89 -15.54 43.15
CA PHE A 27 -1.00 -15.54 44.31
C PHE A 27 0.10 -14.47 44.17
N VAL A 28 0.48 -13.81 45.26
CA VAL A 28 1.60 -12.87 45.24
C VAL A 28 2.90 -13.66 45.40
N SER A 29 3.78 -13.62 44.40
CA SER A 29 5.13 -14.19 44.46
C SER A 29 6.14 -13.10 44.13
N ALA A 30 7.18 -12.99 44.97
CA ALA A 30 8.23 -11.95 44.84
C ALA A 30 7.68 -10.51 44.66
N GLY A 31 6.55 -10.19 45.30
CA GLY A 31 5.93 -8.86 45.25
C GLY A 31 5.02 -8.60 44.05
N VAL A 32 4.78 -9.59 43.18
CA VAL A 32 3.92 -9.46 41.98
C VAL A 32 2.76 -10.45 42.05
N MET A 33 1.56 -10.01 41.65
CA MET A 33 0.39 -10.88 41.49
C MET A 33 0.62 -11.84 40.31
N VAL A 34 0.73 -13.12 40.58
CA VAL A 34 0.87 -14.20 39.61
C VAL A 34 -0.47 -14.91 39.48
N TYR A 35 -1.00 -15.01 38.26
CA TYR A 35 -2.25 -15.71 37.98
C TYR A 35 -1.98 -17.13 37.50
N GLY A 36 -2.79 -18.09 37.95
CA GLY A 36 -2.72 -19.49 37.54
C GLY A 36 -3.02 -20.48 38.65
N THR A 37 -3.20 -21.75 38.27
CA THR A 37 -3.44 -22.88 39.20
C THR A 37 -2.19 -23.29 39.98
N GLY A 38 -1.02 -22.72 39.66
CA GLY A 38 0.28 -23.16 40.17
C GLY A 38 0.75 -24.52 39.65
N TYR A 39 -0.01 -25.14 38.73
CA TYR A 39 0.29 -26.46 38.16
C TYR A 39 1.11 -26.32 36.88
N TYR A 40 2.18 -27.10 36.75
CA TYR A 40 2.97 -27.20 35.53
C TYR A 40 2.20 -28.01 34.48
N TYR A 41 1.86 -27.38 33.36
CA TYR A 41 1.20 -28.04 32.23
C TYR A 41 2.22 -28.33 31.13
N PRO A 42 2.69 -29.58 30.97
CA PRO A 42 3.57 -29.94 29.87
C PRO A 42 2.85 -29.80 28.52
N PRO A 43 3.54 -29.36 27.45
CA PRO A 43 2.95 -29.22 26.13
C PRO A 43 2.61 -30.61 25.59
N VAL A 44 1.42 -30.76 25.03
CA VAL A 44 0.98 -32.03 24.46
C VAL A 44 0.65 -31.86 22.98
N VAL A 45 1.17 -32.77 22.16
CA VAL A 45 0.66 -32.97 20.81
C VAL A 45 -0.40 -34.06 20.92
N ILE A 46 -1.66 -33.70 20.72
CA ILE A 46 -2.75 -34.68 20.73
C ILE A 46 -2.74 -35.41 19.37
N PRO A 47 -2.49 -36.73 19.33
CA PRO A 47 -2.49 -37.48 18.09
C PRO A 47 -3.91 -37.55 17.49
N GLY A 48 -4.03 -37.35 16.18
CA GLY A 48 -5.29 -37.46 15.45
C GLY A 48 -5.07 -37.25 13.94
N PRO A 49 -6.12 -37.42 13.10
CA PRO A 49 -6.05 -37.13 11.67
C PRO A 49 -5.57 -35.71 11.36
N ILE A 50 -5.84 -34.78 12.28
CA ILE A 50 -5.27 -33.43 12.34
C ILE A 50 -4.65 -33.29 13.74
N PRO A 51 -3.31 -33.34 13.89
CA PRO A 51 -2.67 -33.23 15.20
C PRO A 51 -2.85 -31.82 15.76
N VAL A 52 -3.27 -31.72 17.02
CA VAL A 52 -3.46 -30.43 17.72
C VAL A 52 -2.31 -30.23 18.67
N TYR A 53 -1.55 -29.14 18.47
CA TYR A 53 -0.51 -28.72 19.41
C TYR A 53 -1.12 -27.87 20.52
N TYR A 54 -1.05 -28.35 21.76
CA TYR A 54 -1.38 -27.59 22.96
C TYR A 54 -0.07 -27.02 23.54
N PRO A 55 0.26 -25.74 23.31
CA PRO A 55 1.44 -25.11 23.89
C PRO A 55 1.28 -24.95 25.41
N TYR A 56 2.37 -24.59 26.09
CA TYR A 56 2.32 -24.17 27.49
C TYR A 56 1.23 -23.10 27.69
N PRO A 57 0.34 -23.25 28.69
CA PRO A 57 -0.57 -22.19 29.06
C PRO A 57 0.24 -20.99 29.54
N TYR A 58 0.01 -19.84 28.91
CA TYR A 58 0.66 -18.61 29.31
C TYR A 58 0.14 -18.17 30.69
N SER A 59 1.04 -18.00 31.67
CA SER A 59 0.75 -17.41 32.99
C SER A 59 0.54 -15.90 32.94
N TYR A 60 0.81 -15.28 31.79
CA TYR A 60 0.53 -13.88 31.49
C TYR A 60 -0.35 -13.77 30.25
N ALA A 61 -1.11 -12.68 30.11
CA ALA A 61 -1.64 -12.29 28.81
C ALA A 61 -0.48 -12.24 27.82
N GLY A 62 -0.41 -13.19 26.87
CA GLY A 62 0.70 -13.32 25.93
C GLY A 62 0.98 -12.00 25.16
N ASN A 63 2.26 -11.78 24.85
CA ASN A 63 2.86 -10.67 24.10
C ASN A 63 2.36 -9.25 24.44
N VAL A 64 2.44 -8.86 25.71
CA VAL A 64 2.24 -7.47 26.13
C VAL A 64 3.61 -6.80 26.31
N TRP A 65 3.82 -5.65 25.68
CA TRP A 65 4.99 -4.80 25.93
C TRP A 65 4.52 -3.40 26.35
N TYR A 66 5.20 -2.83 27.34
CA TYR A 66 4.92 -1.51 27.88
C TYR A 66 6.21 -0.70 27.93
N ASN A 67 6.15 0.53 27.48
CA ASN A 67 7.25 1.48 27.59
C ASN A 67 6.98 2.45 28.75
N THR A 68 7.77 2.31 29.81
CA THR A 68 7.66 3.15 31.02
C THR A 68 8.01 4.61 30.79
N SER A 69 8.83 4.93 29.79
CA SER A 69 9.26 6.32 29.51
C SER A 69 8.17 7.17 28.87
N ASN A 70 7.19 6.56 28.20
CA ASN A 70 6.17 7.29 27.46
C ASN A 70 4.76 6.70 27.60
N GLY A 71 4.56 5.68 28.44
CA GLY A 71 3.27 5.04 28.70
C GLY A 71 2.67 4.27 27.52
N GLY A 72 3.42 4.11 26.42
CA GLY A 72 2.98 3.36 25.25
C GLY A 72 2.87 1.88 25.55
N TRP A 73 1.90 1.21 24.93
CA TRP A 73 1.73 -0.22 25.09
C TRP A 73 1.40 -0.92 23.77
N THR A 74 1.84 -2.17 23.66
CA THR A 74 1.43 -3.11 22.62
C THR A 74 0.92 -4.39 23.28
N ARG A 75 -0.04 -5.04 22.62
CA ARG A 75 -0.46 -6.40 22.97
C ARG A 75 -0.63 -7.20 21.69
N GLY A 76 -0.15 -8.43 21.66
CA GLY A 76 -0.37 -9.33 20.54
C GLY A 76 -0.49 -10.79 20.95
N GLY A 77 -0.82 -11.64 19.99
CA GLY A 77 -0.94 -13.08 20.18
C GLY A 77 -0.65 -13.80 18.90
N THR A 78 -0.04 -14.98 18.98
CA THR A 78 0.12 -15.88 17.84
C THR A 78 -0.38 -17.25 18.25
N ILE A 79 -1.35 -17.79 17.50
CA ILE A 79 -1.82 -19.16 17.62
C ILE A 79 -1.29 -19.93 16.42
N TYR A 80 -0.53 -20.99 16.68
CA TYR A 80 -0.03 -21.88 15.65
C TYR A 80 -1.06 -22.99 15.40
N GLY A 81 -1.44 -23.18 14.14
CA GLY A 81 -2.27 -24.28 13.68
C GLY A 81 -1.43 -25.43 13.11
N PRO A 82 -2.02 -26.63 12.94
CA PRO A 82 -1.39 -27.72 12.22
C PRO A 82 -0.99 -27.28 10.80
N TYR A 83 0.09 -27.87 10.27
CA TYR A 83 0.68 -27.57 8.95
C TYR A 83 1.38 -26.21 8.82
N GLY A 84 1.89 -25.62 9.90
CA GLY A 84 2.76 -24.43 9.84
C GLY A 84 2.02 -23.11 9.62
N GLY A 85 0.69 -23.12 9.72
CA GLY A 85 -0.11 -21.90 9.71
C GLY A 85 -0.12 -21.18 11.06
N ALA A 86 -0.24 -19.86 11.05
CA ALA A 86 -0.37 -19.05 12.25
C ALA A 86 -1.42 -17.95 12.08
N ALA A 87 -2.20 -17.74 13.14
CA ALA A 87 -3.05 -16.57 13.31
C ALA A 87 -2.35 -15.63 14.30
N THR A 88 -1.96 -14.44 13.85
CA THR A 88 -1.33 -13.43 14.66
C THR A 88 -2.12 -12.13 14.64
N GLY A 89 -2.07 -11.37 15.71
CA GLY A 89 -2.67 -10.04 15.74
C GLY A 89 -2.25 -9.27 16.96
N GLY A 90 -2.44 -7.96 16.90
CA GLY A 90 -2.10 -7.08 18.00
C GLY A 90 -2.68 -5.69 17.88
N THR A 91 -2.55 -4.97 18.98
CA THR A 91 -2.95 -3.57 19.15
C THR A 91 -1.77 -2.76 19.65
N TYR A 92 -1.72 -1.50 19.24
CA TYR A 92 -0.77 -0.50 19.69
C TYR A 92 -1.53 0.74 20.14
N TYR A 93 -1.04 1.38 21.20
CA TYR A 93 -1.56 2.67 21.66
C TYR A 93 -0.41 3.60 22.07
N ASN A 94 -0.50 4.85 21.64
CA ASN A 94 0.38 5.95 22.01
C ASN A 94 -0.40 6.99 22.83
N PRO A 95 -0.13 7.14 24.14
CA PRO A 95 -0.86 8.08 24.99
C PRO A 95 -0.57 9.55 24.67
N SER A 96 0.60 9.89 24.11
CA SER A 96 0.94 11.30 23.84
C SER A 96 0.11 11.90 22.71
N THR A 97 -0.38 11.06 21.80
CA THR A 97 -1.16 11.47 20.62
C THR A 97 -2.57 10.89 20.62
N GLY A 98 -2.90 10.02 21.57
CA GLY A 98 -4.10 9.18 21.57
C GLY A 98 -4.17 8.21 20.39
N ALA A 99 -3.08 8.05 19.63
CA ALA A 99 -3.07 7.24 18.43
C ALA A 99 -3.19 5.76 18.79
N TRP A 100 -4.03 5.04 18.07
CA TRP A 100 -4.21 3.61 18.24
C TRP A 100 -4.13 2.92 16.89
N ALA A 101 -3.64 1.69 16.90
CA ALA A 101 -3.70 0.81 15.75
C ALA A 101 -4.03 -0.62 16.19
N SER A 102 -4.70 -1.37 15.33
CA SER A 102 -4.81 -2.82 15.42
C SER A 102 -4.55 -3.45 14.08
N GLY A 103 -4.13 -4.70 14.10
CA GLY A 103 -4.04 -5.52 12.92
C GLY A 103 -3.84 -6.97 13.26
N GLY A 104 -3.98 -7.81 12.25
CA GLY A 104 -3.74 -9.23 12.36
C GLY A 104 -3.66 -9.88 11.00
N ALA A 105 -3.14 -11.10 11.00
CA ALA A 105 -3.01 -11.93 9.83
C ALA A 105 -3.23 -13.40 10.21
N ILE A 106 -3.82 -14.14 9.29
CA ILE A 106 -3.91 -15.60 9.33
C ILE A 106 -3.18 -16.10 8.08
N TYR A 107 -2.20 -16.96 8.25
CA TYR A 107 -1.40 -17.49 7.14
C TYR A 107 -1.08 -18.96 7.33
N GLY A 108 -0.74 -19.64 6.23
CA GLY A 108 -0.33 -21.03 6.14
C GLY A 108 0.51 -21.28 4.89
N PRO A 109 0.84 -22.56 4.57
CA PRO A 109 1.80 -22.89 3.51
C PRO A 109 1.47 -22.30 2.13
N ASN A 110 0.19 -22.13 1.83
CA ASN A 110 -0.27 -21.70 0.51
C ASN A 110 -0.63 -20.21 0.43
N GLY A 111 -0.46 -19.46 1.51
CA GLY A 111 -0.85 -18.05 1.53
C GLY A 111 -1.42 -17.59 2.86
N GLY A 112 -1.98 -16.39 2.83
CA GLY A 112 -2.58 -15.78 4.01
C GLY A 112 -3.46 -14.59 3.67
N VAL A 113 -4.08 -14.07 4.71
CA VAL A 113 -4.88 -12.85 4.70
C VAL A 113 -4.52 -12.05 5.95
N GLY A 114 -4.54 -10.73 5.83
CA GLY A 114 -4.36 -9.85 6.97
C GLY A 114 -5.08 -8.54 6.77
N GLY A 115 -5.21 -7.79 7.85
CA GLY A 115 -5.81 -6.47 7.85
C GLY A 115 -5.37 -5.63 9.01
N PHE A 116 -5.61 -4.34 8.90
CA PHE A 116 -5.27 -3.37 9.92
C PHE A 116 -6.28 -2.22 9.95
N SER A 117 -6.27 -1.51 11.06
CA SER A 117 -6.85 -0.17 11.20
C SER A 117 -5.99 0.67 12.12
N ALA A 118 -5.89 1.96 11.83
CA ALA A 118 -5.15 2.91 12.65
C ALA A 118 -5.89 4.25 12.67
N TYR A 119 -5.90 4.89 13.83
CA TYR A 119 -6.47 6.22 14.03
C TYR A 119 -5.53 7.06 14.88
N ASN A 120 -5.32 8.30 14.49
CA ASN A 120 -4.62 9.28 15.30
C ASN A 120 -5.55 10.49 15.54
N PRO A 121 -6.12 10.65 16.75
CA PRO A 121 -7.01 11.77 17.04
C PRO A 121 -6.30 13.10 16.96
N THR A 122 -4.99 13.17 17.23
CA THR A 122 -4.21 14.41 17.16
C THR A 122 -4.09 14.94 15.73
N THR A 123 -4.06 14.07 14.72
CA THR A 123 -4.03 14.47 13.30
C THR A 123 -5.39 14.33 12.60
N GLY A 124 -6.34 13.62 13.21
CA GLY A 124 -7.61 13.22 12.62
C GLY A 124 -7.50 12.03 11.65
N GLY A 125 -6.29 11.58 11.32
CA GLY A 125 -6.09 10.55 10.30
C GLY A 125 -6.60 9.18 10.74
N TYR A 126 -7.43 8.56 9.89
CA TYR A 126 -7.87 7.18 9.99
C TYR A 126 -7.45 6.40 8.74
N ALA A 127 -6.87 5.22 8.91
CA ALA A 127 -6.57 4.30 7.83
C ALA A 127 -7.06 2.90 8.19
N ARG A 128 -7.50 2.14 7.18
CA ARG A 128 -7.79 0.71 7.29
C ARG A 128 -7.43 0.00 6.01
N GLY A 129 -7.11 -1.27 6.09
CA GLY A 129 -6.80 -2.04 4.90
C GLY A 129 -6.77 -3.53 5.15
N SER A 130 -6.68 -4.27 4.06
CA SER A 130 -6.55 -5.71 4.05
C SER A 130 -5.69 -6.16 2.88
N ALA A 131 -5.07 -7.32 3.03
CA ALA A 131 -4.35 -7.98 1.96
C ALA A 131 -4.57 -9.48 2.02
N SER A 132 -4.57 -10.13 0.86
CA SER A 132 -4.49 -11.57 0.69
C SER A 132 -3.30 -11.90 -0.20
N TRP A 133 -2.64 -13.02 0.05
CA TRP A 133 -1.47 -13.45 -0.71
C TRP A 133 -1.37 -14.97 -0.76
N SER A 134 -0.67 -15.46 -1.77
CA SER A 134 -0.30 -16.84 -2.01
C SER A 134 1.00 -16.89 -2.82
N SER A 135 1.47 -18.10 -3.12
CA SER A 135 2.58 -18.30 -4.08
C SER A 135 2.24 -17.81 -5.50
N SER A 136 0.96 -17.80 -5.87
CA SER A 136 0.48 -17.41 -7.20
C SER A 136 0.17 -15.92 -7.33
N GLY A 137 0.20 -15.15 -6.24
CA GLY A 137 -0.05 -13.71 -6.27
C GLY A 137 -0.75 -13.19 -5.04
N GLY A 138 -1.38 -12.03 -5.17
CA GLY A 138 -2.11 -11.43 -4.06
C GLY A 138 -2.81 -10.14 -4.44
N SER A 139 -3.55 -9.63 -3.46
CA SER A 139 -4.24 -8.35 -3.55
C SER A 139 -4.16 -7.61 -2.23
N ALA A 140 -4.14 -6.29 -2.29
CA ALA A 140 -4.20 -5.44 -1.12
C ALA A 140 -5.07 -4.22 -1.41
N ASN A 141 -5.91 -3.85 -0.44
CA ASN A 141 -6.74 -2.68 -0.49
C ASN A 141 -6.58 -1.88 0.80
N ALA A 142 -6.65 -0.56 0.69
CA ALA A 142 -6.65 0.32 1.85
C ALA A 142 -7.51 1.56 1.58
N ASN A 143 -8.07 2.08 2.65
CA ASN A 143 -8.80 3.33 2.70
C ASN A 143 -8.17 4.23 3.75
N TRP A 144 -8.15 5.51 3.46
CA TRP A 144 -7.70 6.56 4.35
C TRP A 144 -8.74 7.68 4.37
N TYR A 145 -8.90 8.30 5.53
CA TYR A 145 -9.80 9.42 5.73
C TYR A 145 -9.23 10.34 6.79
N ASN A 146 -9.31 11.65 6.56
CA ASN A 146 -9.09 12.65 7.58
C ASN A 146 -10.28 13.63 7.61
N PRO A 147 -11.13 13.61 8.66
CA PRO A 147 -12.27 14.49 8.79
C PRO A 147 -11.87 15.96 8.91
N ARG A 148 -10.68 16.27 9.41
CA ARG A 148 -10.22 17.65 9.62
C ARG A 148 -9.86 18.34 8.31
N THR A 149 -9.35 17.59 7.35
CA THR A 149 -8.97 18.12 6.02
C THR A 149 -10.01 17.82 4.95
N GLY A 150 -10.99 16.96 5.24
CA GLY A 150 -11.97 16.47 4.26
C GLY A 150 -11.33 15.61 3.17
N VAL A 151 -10.11 15.12 3.38
CA VAL A 151 -9.40 14.30 2.39
C VAL A 151 -9.64 12.82 2.67
N THR A 152 -9.97 12.09 1.61
CA THR A 152 -10.09 10.63 1.58
C THR A 152 -9.13 10.04 0.56
N GLY A 153 -8.72 8.80 0.79
CA GLY A 153 -7.92 8.01 -0.12
C GLY A 153 -8.43 6.58 -0.19
N SER A 154 -8.34 5.95 -1.34
CA SER A 154 -8.48 4.51 -1.50
C SER A 154 -7.40 3.98 -2.43
N THR A 155 -6.97 2.75 -2.22
CA THR A 155 -6.02 2.06 -3.09
C THR A 155 -6.40 0.60 -3.24
N ASN A 156 -6.16 0.06 -4.43
CA ASN A 156 -6.26 -1.35 -4.75
C ASN A 156 -4.99 -1.75 -5.50
N GLN A 157 -4.32 -2.78 -5.02
CA GLN A 157 -3.07 -3.31 -5.55
C GLN A 157 -3.26 -4.80 -5.80
N ASN A 158 -2.75 -5.29 -6.92
CA ASN A 158 -2.79 -6.70 -7.29
C ASN A 158 -1.44 -7.10 -7.83
N TRP A 159 -1.02 -8.33 -7.56
CA TRP A 159 0.23 -8.87 -8.10
C TRP A 159 0.13 -10.37 -8.33
N ASN A 160 0.99 -10.85 -9.22
CA ASN A 160 1.33 -12.25 -9.42
C ASN A 160 2.84 -12.33 -9.74
N PRO A 161 3.41 -13.53 -9.96
CA PRO A 161 4.84 -13.67 -10.28
C PRO A 161 5.30 -12.90 -11.53
N TYR A 162 4.38 -12.55 -12.44
CA TYR A 162 4.71 -11.97 -13.74
C TYR A 162 4.39 -10.48 -13.85
N SER A 163 3.51 -9.97 -12.97
CA SER A 163 2.96 -8.63 -13.12
C SER A 163 2.44 -8.05 -11.81
N ARG A 164 2.35 -6.73 -11.77
CA ARG A 164 1.72 -5.96 -10.69
C ARG A 164 0.85 -4.88 -11.30
N THR A 165 -0.30 -4.62 -10.70
CA THR A 165 -1.19 -3.52 -11.06
C THR A 165 -1.66 -2.80 -9.81
N GLY A 166 -1.95 -1.52 -9.96
CA GLY A 166 -2.36 -0.66 -8.86
C GLY A 166 -3.32 0.41 -9.35
N SER A 167 -4.22 0.83 -8.47
CA SER A 167 -5.03 2.03 -8.67
C SER A 167 -5.25 2.71 -7.33
N SER A 168 -5.34 4.04 -7.36
CA SER A 168 -5.69 4.80 -6.16
C SER A 168 -6.59 5.98 -6.52
N THR A 169 -7.46 6.35 -5.58
CA THR A 169 -8.29 7.54 -5.70
C THR A 169 -8.07 8.39 -4.46
N PHE A 170 -7.72 9.65 -4.64
CA PHE A 170 -7.64 10.65 -3.58
C PHE A 170 -8.72 11.69 -3.84
N ARG A 171 -9.53 12.00 -2.83
CA ARG A 171 -10.58 13.03 -2.93
C ARG A 171 -10.38 14.02 -1.80
N GLY A 172 -10.11 15.27 -2.14
CA GLY A 172 -10.24 16.40 -1.22
C GLY A 172 -11.60 17.08 -1.37
N PRO A 173 -11.82 18.19 -0.65
CA PRO A 173 -13.09 18.91 -0.66
C PRO A 173 -13.58 19.38 -2.04
N SER A 174 -12.67 19.70 -2.97
CA SER A 174 -12.99 20.27 -4.29
C SER A 174 -12.37 19.49 -5.46
N GLN A 175 -11.54 18.49 -5.18
CA GLN A 175 -10.68 17.87 -6.18
C GLN A 175 -10.61 16.37 -5.97
N THR A 176 -10.64 15.62 -7.08
CA THR A 176 -10.36 14.19 -7.10
C THR A 176 -9.17 13.93 -7.99
N VAL A 177 -8.28 13.05 -7.57
CA VAL A 177 -7.17 12.50 -8.36
C VAL A 177 -7.30 10.99 -8.38
N ASN A 178 -7.29 10.41 -9.57
CA ASN A 178 -7.22 8.97 -9.77
C ASN A 178 -5.86 8.62 -10.33
N THR A 179 -5.27 7.52 -9.87
CA THR A 179 -4.03 6.96 -10.38
C THR A 179 -4.23 5.51 -10.80
N ARG A 180 -3.44 5.08 -11.77
CA ARG A 180 -3.30 3.68 -12.17
C ARG A 180 -1.85 3.37 -12.47
N SER A 181 -1.42 2.16 -12.19
CA SER A 181 -0.09 1.67 -12.52
C SER A 181 -0.13 0.20 -12.91
N GLY A 182 0.84 -0.21 -13.73
CA GLY A 182 1.04 -1.59 -14.13
C GLY A 182 2.52 -1.84 -14.39
N SER A 183 3.01 -3.02 -14.06
CA SER A 183 4.36 -3.47 -14.38
C SER A 183 4.41 -4.96 -14.67
N ASN A 184 5.27 -5.37 -15.58
CA ASN A 184 5.57 -6.76 -15.92
C ASN A 184 7.02 -6.85 -16.45
N ALA A 185 7.39 -7.99 -17.04
CA ALA A 185 8.73 -8.21 -17.60
C ALA A 185 9.12 -7.20 -18.70
N GLN A 186 8.14 -6.61 -19.39
CA GLN A 186 8.35 -5.66 -20.49
C GLN A 186 8.59 -4.23 -19.99
N GLY A 187 8.23 -3.92 -18.74
CA GLY A 187 8.41 -2.60 -18.16
C GLY A 187 7.31 -2.22 -17.17
N SER A 188 7.22 -0.93 -16.90
CA SER A 188 6.22 -0.33 -16.01
C SER A 188 5.60 0.91 -16.65
N ALA A 189 4.34 1.16 -16.34
CA ALA A 189 3.63 2.36 -16.72
C ALA A 189 2.75 2.84 -15.56
N GLY A 190 2.53 4.14 -15.51
CA GLY A 190 1.65 4.79 -14.55
C GLY A 190 0.92 5.96 -15.19
N ALA A 191 -0.27 6.25 -14.72
CA ALA A 191 -1.07 7.38 -15.17
C ALA A 191 -1.86 7.98 -14.01
N PHE A 192 -2.24 9.25 -14.16
CA PHE A 192 -3.18 9.92 -13.28
C PHE A 192 -4.17 10.78 -14.08
N SER A 193 -5.33 11.01 -13.49
CA SER A 193 -6.29 12.02 -13.93
C SER A 193 -6.83 12.79 -12.75
N SER A 194 -7.17 14.06 -12.94
CA SER A 194 -7.73 14.93 -11.93
C SER A 194 -9.05 15.55 -12.41
N SER A 195 -9.97 15.80 -11.48
CA SER A 195 -11.20 16.54 -11.74
C SER A 195 -10.96 17.99 -12.20
N THR A 196 -9.73 18.50 -12.08
CA THR A 196 -9.32 19.80 -12.64
C THR A 196 -9.06 19.75 -14.16
N GLY A 197 -9.09 18.56 -14.76
CA GLY A 197 -8.71 18.32 -16.15
C GLY A 197 -7.20 18.04 -16.35
N ALA A 198 -6.40 18.05 -15.28
CA ALA A 198 -5.00 17.64 -15.34
C ALA A 198 -4.90 16.11 -15.48
N GLU A 199 -4.07 15.65 -16.41
CA GLU A 199 -3.86 14.23 -16.69
C GLU A 199 -2.40 13.97 -16.98
N GLY A 200 -1.89 12.80 -16.64
CA GLY A 200 -0.52 12.45 -16.98
C GLY A 200 -0.31 10.96 -17.09
N ALA A 201 0.69 10.57 -17.87
CA ALA A 201 1.09 9.20 -18.03
C ALA A 201 2.61 9.13 -18.23
N GLY A 202 3.22 8.04 -17.80
CA GLY A 202 4.62 7.76 -18.04
C GLY A 202 4.91 6.27 -18.03
N TYR A 203 5.99 5.87 -18.68
CA TYR A 203 6.42 4.50 -18.77
C TYR A 203 7.94 4.36 -18.70
N ARG A 204 8.38 3.16 -18.33
CA ARG A 204 9.77 2.69 -18.37
C ARG A 204 9.76 1.28 -18.91
N ALA A 205 10.28 1.08 -20.12
CA ALA A 205 10.46 -0.22 -20.72
C ALA A 205 11.69 -0.92 -20.14
N ALA A 206 11.68 -2.26 -20.14
CA ALA A 206 12.84 -3.06 -19.74
C ALA A 206 14.08 -2.82 -20.63
N SER A 207 13.87 -2.36 -21.88
CA SER A 207 14.93 -1.95 -22.79
C SER A 207 15.66 -0.66 -22.38
N GLY A 208 15.22 0.02 -21.31
CA GLY A 208 15.76 1.30 -20.85
C GLY A 208 15.01 2.52 -21.40
N ASN A 209 14.17 2.35 -22.42
CA ASN A 209 13.35 3.45 -22.95
C ASN A 209 12.36 3.95 -21.90
N ARG A 210 12.22 5.28 -21.82
CA ARG A 210 11.33 5.93 -20.86
C ARG A 210 10.74 7.18 -21.49
N GLY A 211 9.55 7.52 -21.05
CA GLY A 211 8.85 8.70 -21.52
C GLY A 211 7.67 9.00 -20.62
N GLY A 212 7.17 10.22 -20.74
CA GLY A 212 5.97 10.62 -20.04
C GLY A 212 5.50 11.98 -20.48
N ALA A 213 4.23 12.25 -20.23
CA ALA A 213 3.63 13.52 -20.55
C ALA A 213 2.53 13.87 -19.56
N VAL A 214 2.33 15.15 -19.35
CA VAL A 214 1.37 15.74 -18.40
C VAL A 214 0.64 16.87 -19.11
N LYS A 215 -0.69 16.81 -19.07
CA LYS A 215 -1.58 17.89 -19.46
C LYS A 215 -1.86 18.78 -18.26
N THR A 216 -1.66 20.08 -18.44
CA THR A 216 -2.01 21.11 -17.45
C THR A 216 -2.90 22.17 -18.08
N GLN A 217 -3.42 23.11 -17.27
CA GLN A 217 -4.14 24.28 -17.79
C GLN A 217 -3.25 25.18 -18.68
N GLY A 218 -1.92 25.12 -18.53
CA GLY A 218 -0.96 25.92 -19.29
C GLY A 218 -0.41 25.25 -20.55
N GLY A 219 -0.97 24.12 -20.97
CA GLY A 219 -0.50 23.32 -22.10
C GLY A 219 0.12 21.98 -21.69
N ASP A 220 0.43 21.16 -22.69
CA ASP A 220 0.93 19.81 -22.51
C ASP A 220 2.45 19.82 -22.40
N VAL A 221 2.98 19.18 -21.34
CA VAL A 221 4.41 19.04 -21.05
C VAL A 221 4.81 17.58 -21.24
N TYR A 222 5.95 17.34 -21.85
CA TYR A 222 6.47 16.03 -22.24
C TYR A 222 7.92 15.88 -21.78
N ALA A 223 8.30 14.72 -21.27
CA ALA A 223 9.69 14.37 -20.98
C ALA A 223 10.21 13.43 -22.07
N GLY A 224 11.23 13.88 -22.80
CA GLY A 224 11.87 13.12 -23.88
C GLY A 224 12.83 12.05 -23.35
N HIS A 225 13.12 11.04 -24.18
CA HIS A 225 14.13 10.00 -23.86
C HIS A 225 15.55 10.58 -23.72
N ASP A 226 15.78 11.74 -24.33
CA ASP A 226 17.02 12.52 -24.35
C ASP A 226 17.29 13.27 -23.04
N GLY A 227 16.38 13.16 -22.06
CA GLY A 227 16.50 13.81 -20.76
C GLY A 227 16.02 15.27 -20.75
N ASN A 228 15.48 15.76 -21.86
CA ASN A 228 14.93 17.11 -21.96
C ASN A 228 13.43 17.14 -21.70
N VAL A 229 12.92 18.33 -21.35
CA VAL A 229 11.48 18.57 -21.16
C VAL A 229 10.99 19.49 -22.28
N TYR A 230 9.88 19.11 -22.89
CA TYR A 230 9.26 19.80 -24.00
C TYR A 230 7.84 20.22 -23.65
N GLN A 231 7.36 21.31 -24.20
CA GLN A 231 5.97 21.75 -24.12
C GLN A 231 5.41 21.87 -25.52
N HIS A 232 4.15 21.46 -25.70
CA HIS A 232 3.40 21.73 -26.91
C HIS A 232 2.21 22.64 -26.57
N THR A 233 2.18 23.81 -27.20
CA THR A 233 1.07 24.78 -27.10
C THR A 233 0.48 25.03 -28.48
N SER A 234 -0.45 25.98 -28.60
CA SER A 234 -0.91 26.46 -29.92
C SER A 234 0.22 27.06 -30.77
N GLY A 235 1.30 27.53 -30.14
CA GLY A 235 2.49 28.07 -30.82
C GLY A 235 3.49 27.01 -31.28
N GLY A 236 3.19 25.72 -31.11
CA GLY A 236 4.09 24.61 -31.46
C GLY A 236 4.95 24.13 -30.30
N TRP A 237 6.04 23.43 -30.64
CA TRP A 237 6.94 22.81 -29.67
C TRP A 237 7.94 23.81 -29.08
N SER A 238 8.19 23.70 -27.78
CA SER A 238 9.24 24.43 -27.04
C SER A 238 9.95 23.48 -26.08
N LYS A 239 11.21 23.77 -25.74
CA LYS A 239 12.05 23.02 -24.79
C LYS A 239 12.31 23.87 -23.55
N TRP A 240 12.30 23.24 -22.38
CA TRP A 240 12.69 23.90 -21.14
C TRP A 240 14.20 24.03 -21.08
N ASN A 241 14.69 25.26 -20.89
CA ASN A 241 16.09 25.55 -20.72
C ASN A 241 16.27 26.64 -19.66
N ASN A 242 17.07 26.34 -18.63
CA ASN A 242 17.51 27.25 -17.57
C ASN A 242 16.44 28.25 -17.05
N GLY A 243 15.27 27.74 -16.67
CA GLY A 243 14.22 28.57 -16.07
C GLY A 243 13.18 29.15 -17.04
N GLY A 244 13.27 28.86 -18.33
CA GLY A 244 12.31 29.34 -19.33
C GLY A 244 12.04 28.35 -20.47
N TRP A 245 10.96 28.60 -21.21
CA TRP A 245 10.62 27.87 -22.44
C TRP A 245 11.24 28.55 -23.65
N GLN A 246 11.95 27.78 -24.47
CA GLN A 246 12.55 28.23 -25.72
C GLN A 246 11.95 27.47 -26.89
N SER A 247 11.56 28.16 -27.94
CA SER A 247 11.05 27.51 -29.16
C SER A 247 12.09 26.57 -29.75
N VAL A 248 11.65 25.39 -30.18
CA VAL A 248 12.54 24.42 -30.86
C VAL A 248 12.16 24.33 -32.33
N THR A 249 13.18 24.12 -33.16
CA THR A 249 12.97 23.89 -34.59
C THR A 249 12.62 22.41 -34.77
N THR A 250 11.44 22.13 -35.33
CA THR A 250 11.02 20.75 -35.60
C THR A 250 11.68 20.23 -36.88
N PRO A 251 12.06 18.94 -36.94
CA PRO A 251 12.52 18.33 -38.18
C PRO A 251 11.40 18.42 -39.23
N THR A 252 11.59 19.23 -40.27
CA THR A 252 10.67 19.28 -41.40
C THR A 252 10.70 17.94 -42.11
N ARG A 253 9.52 17.32 -42.31
CA ARG A 253 9.37 16.15 -43.19
C ARG A 253 9.62 16.64 -44.61
N SER A 254 10.85 16.54 -45.09
CA SER A 254 11.22 16.87 -46.46
C SER A 254 10.67 15.82 -47.41
N THR A 255 9.43 16.01 -47.85
CA THR A 255 9.02 15.63 -49.20
C THR A 255 9.25 16.85 -50.08
N GLU A 256 10.39 16.91 -50.77
CA GLU A 256 10.61 17.52 -52.11
C GLU A 256 12.11 17.73 -52.41
N PRO A 257 12.52 17.76 -53.69
CA PRO A 257 13.92 17.78 -54.13
C PRO A 257 14.64 19.08 -53.76
N ALA A 258 15.95 18.97 -53.59
CA ALA A 258 16.83 20.06 -53.17
C ALA A 258 16.64 21.34 -54.01
N SER A 259 16.29 22.44 -53.34
CA SER A 259 16.64 23.79 -53.81
C SER A 259 17.15 24.63 -52.64
N LEU A 260 18.28 25.29 -52.89
CA LEU A 260 18.99 26.18 -51.99
C LEU A 260 18.28 27.54 -51.93
N GLY A 261 17.93 28.01 -50.74
CA GLY A 261 17.50 29.40 -50.57
C GLY A 261 17.12 29.79 -49.14
N GLY A 262 17.94 30.66 -48.54
CA GLY A 262 17.50 31.63 -47.52
C GLY A 262 17.26 31.12 -46.09
N ALA A 263 18.33 30.95 -45.32
CA ALA A 263 18.23 30.70 -43.87
C ALA A 263 17.97 32.02 -43.10
N GLN A 264 16.74 32.24 -42.65
CA GLN A 264 16.46 33.06 -41.46
C GLN A 264 16.56 32.16 -40.23
N ARG A 265 17.70 32.24 -39.53
CA ARG A 265 17.98 31.47 -38.31
C ARG A 265 17.16 32.03 -37.14
N GLY A 266 16.03 31.40 -36.84
CA GLY A 266 15.52 31.37 -35.48
C GLY A 266 16.51 30.64 -34.58
N SER A 267 16.80 31.18 -33.39
CA SER A 267 17.78 30.66 -32.42
C SER A 267 17.32 29.39 -31.68
N GLY A 268 16.41 28.61 -32.27
CA GLY A 268 15.88 27.38 -31.67
C GLY A 268 16.75 26.19 -32.02
N GLU A 269 17.29 25.51 -30.99
CA GLU A 269 17.97 24.23 -31.19
C GLU A 269 17.06 23.25 -31.93
N PRO A 270 17.56 22.53 -32.95
CA PRO A 270 16.78 21.50 -33.62
C PRO A 270 16.50 20.34 -32.66
N MET A 271 15.24 19.93 -32.57
CA MET A 271 14.88 18.71 -31.83
C MET A 271 15.38 17.49 -32.61
N GLU A 272 16.01 16.52 -31.94
CA GLU A 272 16.46 15.29 -32.59
C GLU A 272 15.29 14.51 -33.22
N ARG A 273 15.49 13.96 -34.42
CA ARG A 273 14.42 13.31 -35.20
C ARG A 273 13.75 12.14 -34.47
N GLN A 274 14.51 11.38 -33.68
CA GLN A 274 13.98 10.27 -32.88
C GLN A 274 13.10 10.76 -31.74
N THR A 275 13.56 11.77 -30.99
CA THR A 275 12.79 12.40 -29.91
C THR A 275 11.53 13.07 -30.44
N TYR A 276 11.61 13.82 -31.55
CA TYR A 276 10.43 14.44 -32.18
C TYR A 276 9.40 13.40 -32.62
N GLY A 277 9.83 12.33 -33.29
CA GLY A 277 8.95 11.26 -33.73
C GLY A 277 8.22 10.59 -32.56
N GLN A 278 8.94 10.33 -31.46
CA GLN A 278 8.33 9.79 -30.24
C GLN A 278 7.32 10.77 -29.63
N LEU A 279 7.70 12.03 -29.42
CA LEU A 279 6.85 13.03 -28.78
C LEU A 279 5.58 13.31 -29.58
N GLU A 280 5.70 13.32 -30.91
CA GLU A 280 4.58 13.46 -31.82
C GLU A 280 3.67 12.23 -31.79
N GLN A 281 4.23 11.03 -31.71
CA GLN A 281 3.47 9.79 -31.51
C GLN A 281 2.74 9.79 -30.16
N ASP A 282 3.41 10.22 -29.09
CA ASP A 282 2.83 10.34 -27.74
C ASP A 282 1.70 11.38 -27.71
N ARG A 283 1.85 12.48 -28.46
CA ARG A 283 0.80 13.49 -28.67
C ARG A 283 -0.38 12.88 -29.44
N GLN A 284 -0.14 12.22 -30.57
CA GLN A 284 -1.20 11.63 -31.41
C GLN A 284 -1.95 10.49 -30.71
N ALA A 285 -1.25 9.64 -29.96
CA ALA A 285 -1.86 8.58 -29.17
C ALA A 285 -2.87 9.13 -28.13
N ARG A 286 -2.69 10.38 -27.68
CA ARG A 286 -3.66 11.09 -26.83
C ARG A 286 -4.87 11.61 -27.62
N PHE A 287 -4.67 12.21 -28.79
CA PHE A 287 -5.77 12.77 -29.61
C PHE A 287 -6.62 11.70 -30.31
N ALA A 288 -6.03 10.56 -30.69
CA ALA A 288 -6.78 9.40 -31.20
C ALA A 288 -7.52 8.62 -30.09
N GLY A 289 -7.15 8.83 -28.82
CA GLY A 289 -7.76 8.23 -27.63
C GLY A 289 -8.98 8.99 -27.08
N GLY A 290 -9.46 10.02 -27.80
CA GLY A 290 -10.65 10.81 -27.45
C GLY A 290 -11.93 10.02 -27.63
N GLY A 291 -12.21 9.09 -26.72
CA GLY A 291 -13.48 8.35 -26.68
C GLY A 291 -13.32 6.87 -26.42
N ALA A 292 -12.82 6.46 -25.25
CA ALA A 292 -13.11 5.12 -24.78
C ALA A 292 -13.02 5.02 -23.26
N SER A 293 -14.21 5.04 -22.64
CA SER A 293 -14.55 4.21 -21.48
C SER A 293 -14.31 2.72 -21.77
N ARG A 294 -13.07 2.33 -22.09
CA ARG A 294 -12.60 0.95 -22.34
C ARG A 294 -11.12 0.82 -22.01
N PHE A 295 -10.73 1.08 -20.76
CA PHE A 295 -9.68 0.26 -20.14
C PHE A 295 -10.32 -0.98 -19.50
N GLY A 296 -11.25 -1.59 -20.25
CA GLY A 296 -11.90 -2.85 -19.92
C GLY A 296 -11.19 -3.96 -20.67
N GLY A 297 -10.61 -4.89 -19.93
CA GLY A 297 -10.01 -6.11 -20.45
C GLY A 297 -8.49 -6.10 -20.44
N PHE A 298 -7.91 -6.33 -19.26
CA PHE A 298 -6.86 -7.34 -19.21
C PHE A 298 -7.54 -8.67 -19.60
N ARG A 299 -7.71 -8.93 -20.90
CA ARG A 299 -8.08 -10.26 -21.37
C ARG A 299 -6.85 -11.14 -21.17
N GLU A 300 -6.93 -11.94 -20.12
CA GLU A 300 -6.44 -13.32 -20.12
C GLU A 300 -6.67 -13.94 -21.51
N GLY A 301 -5.60 -14.39 -22.15
CA GLY A 301 -5.65 -14.84 -23.55
C GLY A 301 -4.27 -15.26 -24.04
N GLY A 302 -3.84 -16.45 -23.65
CA GLY A 302 -2.78 -17.16 -24.35
C GLY A 302 -3.19 -17.51 -25.78
N GLY A 303 -2.18 -17.76 -26.63
CA GLY A 303 -2.36 -18.43 -27.93
C GLY A 303 -2.04 -17.56 -29.15
N GLY A 304 -0.74 -17.44 -29.45
CA GLY A 304 -0.26 -17.07 -30.79
C GLY A 304 0.53 -18.24 -31.39
N ARG A 305 -0.13 -19.06 -32.21
CA ARG A 305 0.43 -20.19 -32.95
C ARG A 305 1.37 -19.69 -34.06
N PHE A 306 2.57 -20.25 -34.15
CA PHE A 306 3.42 -20.16 -35.34
C PHE A 306 3.09 -21.29 -36.33
N ARG A 307 2.86 -20.91 -37.58
CA ARG A 307 3.16 -21.69 -38.82
C ARG A 307 3.92 -20.69 -39.70
N ARG A 308 5.01 -21.00 -40.39
CA ARG A 308 5.52 -22.27 -40.92
C ARG A 308 6.90 -22.61 -40.35
#